data_AF-A0A974UR69-F1
#
_entry.id   AF-A0A974UR69-F1
#
_cell.length_a   1.000
_cell.length_b   1.000
_cell.length_c   1.000
_cell.angle_alpha   90.00
_cell.angle_beta   90.00
_cell.angle_gamma   90.00
#
_symmetry.space_group_name_H-M   'P 1'
#
loop_
_entity.id
_entity.type
_entity.pdbx_description
1 polymer ?
#
loop_
_entity_poly.entity_id
_entity_poly.type
_entity_poly.pdbx_seq_one_letter_code
_entity_poly.pdbx_strand_id
1 'polypeptide(L)'
;MTLTAHHPTPLGHDAPVLIDDHLVLPAASVTTASMAFLIRHSSGFACVALLRERLRSLRVPLLLADDPDRPAYAVSVDAAAGVTTGISAHDRALTARVLADPGADWTDLVRPGHVVPVVARPGSTGVPEAAVELCRRTGLPPAAVLAAVADCADPALAHLPRLSATDLC
;
A
#
# COMPACT_ATOMS: atom_id res chain seq x y z
N MET A 1 -18.53 27.94 15.72
CA MET A 1 -17.31 27.40 16.35
C MET A 1 -16.51 26.77 15.22
N THR A 2 -15.53 27.52 14.72
CA THR A 2 -14.87 27.30 13.42
C THR A 2 -13.83 26.19 13.56
N LEU A 3 -14.05 25.06 12.87
CA LEU A 3 -13.06 23.98 12.77
C LEU A 3 -11.90 24.48 11.90
N THR A 4 -10.76 24.71 12.54
CA THR A 4 -9.50 25.05 11.89
C THR A 4 -9.04 23.87 11.05
N ALA A 5 -8.79 24.14 9.77
CA ALA A 5 -8.07 23.22 8.89
C ALA A 5 -6.73 22.88 9.53
N HIS A 6 -6.63 21.66 10.06
CA HIS A 6 -5.37 21.14 10.58
C HIS A 6 -4.45 20.98 9.37
N HIS A 7 -3.43 21.82 9.30
CA HIS A 7 -2.36 21.67 8.33
C HIS A 7 -1.74 20.29 8.57
N PRO A 8 -1.76 19.36 7.60
CA PRO A 8 -1.19 18.04 7.81
C PRO A 8 0.29 18.23 8.10
N THR A 9 0.74 17.70 9.23
CA THR A 9 2.17 17.54 9.52
C THR A 9 2.81 16.92 8.28
N PRO A 10 3.97 17.40 7.79
CA PRO A 10 4.65 16.76 6.67
C PRO A 10 4.98 15.34 7.09
N LEU A 11 4.15 14.39 6.66
CA LEU A 11 4.40 12.98 6.82
C LEU A 11 5.71 12.72 6.07
N GLY A 12 6.71 12.17 6.77
CA GLY A 12 7.91 11.70 6.10
C GLY A 12 7.52 10.76 4.97
N HIS A 13 8.17 10.88 3.82
CA HIS A 13 7.81 10.16 2.60
C HIS A 13 7.84 8.63 2.76
N ASP A 14 8.36 8.09 3.86
CA ASP A 14 8.47 6.67 4.20
C ASP A 14 7.90 6.31 5.60
N ALA A 15 7.25 7.28 6.27
CA ALA A 15 6.74 7.09 7.64
C ALA A 15 5.41 6.32 7.65
N PRO A 16 5.24 5.34 8.56
CA PRO A 16 3.99 4.61 8.69
C PRO A 16 2.86 5.50 9.24
N VAL A 17 1.67 5.32 8.67
CA VAL A 17 0.43 5.96 9.10
C VAL A 17 -0.62 4.87 9.34
N LEU A 18 -1.51 5.10 10.29
CA LEU A 18 -2.70 4.28 10.46
C LEU A 18 -3.87 4.90 9.71
N ILE A 19 -4.45 4.15 8.78
CA ILE A 19 -5.74 4.47 8.15
C ILE A 19 -6.72 3.42 8.61
N ASP A 20 -7.71 3.83 9.40
CA ASP A 20 -8.56 2.92 10.18
C ASP A 20 -7.69 1.88 10.92
N ASP A 21 -7.94 0.59 10.72
CA ASP A 21 -7.17 -0.52 11.32
C ASP A 21 -6.04 -1.06 10.41
N HIS A 22 -5.47 -0.23 9.53
CA HIS A 22 -4.38 -0.64 8.63
C HIS A 22 -3.14 0.23 8.78
N LEU A 23 -1.98 -0.42 8.84
CA LEU A 23 -0.69 0.25 8.62
C LEU A 23 -0.53 0.53 7.14
N VAL A 24 -0.19 1.78 6.81
CA VAL A 24 -0.04 2.28 5.44
C VAL A 24 1.33 2.93 5.26
N LEU A 25 2.00 2.58 4.17
CA LEU A 25 3.30 3.12 3.76
C LEU A 25 3.26 3.49 2.27
N PRO A 26 3.84 4.62 1.83
CA PRO A 26 3.95 4.93 0.42
C PRO A 26 4.82 3.89 -0.30
N ALA A 27 4.30 3.26 -1.37
CA ALA A 27 4.98 2.13 -2.01
C ALA A 27 6.25 2.54 -2.76
N ALA A 28 6.30 3.76 -3.31
CA ALA A 28 7.46 4.25 -4.07
C ALA A 28 8.72 4.47 -3.21
N SER A 29 8.55 4.75 -1.93
CA SER A 29 9.61 5.14 -0.98
C SER A 29 9.72 4.19 0.20
N VAL A 30 8.95 3.09 0.21
CA VAL A 30 9.02 2.11 1.29
C VAL A 30 10.43 1.56 1.44
N THR A 31 10.97 1.60 2.65
CA THR A 31 12.28 1.05 2.97
C THR A 31 12.17 -0.37 3.50
N THR A 32 13.29 -1.12 3.52
CA THR A 32 13.34 -2.43 4.19
C THR A 32 12.94 -2.33 5.66
N ALA A 33 13.35 -1.26 6.35
CA ALA A 33 13.03 -1.04 7.75
C ALA A 33 11.53 -0.76 7.96
N SER A 34 10.93 0.11 7.14
CA SER A 34 9.50 0.40 7.20
C SER A 34 8.65 -0.83 6.87
N MET A 35 9.05 -1.62 5.86
CA MET A 35 8.39 -2.89 5.54
C MET A 35 8.53 -3.89 6.70
N ALA A 36 9.70 -4.03 7.31
CA ALA A 36 9.90 -4.89 8.48
C ALA A 36 9.02 -4.47 9.66
N PHE A 37 8.87 -3.15 9.89
CA PHE A 37 7.95 -2.61 10.89
C PHE A 37 6.50 -2.99 10.57
N LEU A 38 6.04 -2.76 9.34
CA LEU A 38 4.69 -3.15 8.92
C LEU A 38 4.45 -4.65 9.12
N ILE A 39 5.39 -5.51 8.75
CA ILE A 39 5.27 -6.96 8.94
C ILE A 39 5.17 -7.33 10.41
N ARG A 40 5.98 -6.70 11.28
CA ARG A 40 6.04 -7.04 12.71
C ARG A 40 4.78 -6.62 13.46
N HIS A 41 4.14 -5.53 13.05
CA HIS A 41 3.02 -4.91 13.78
C HIS A 41 1.67 -5.03 13.05
N SER A 42 1.56 -5.97 12.10
CA SER A 42 0.32 -6.26 11.36
C SER A 42 0.12 -7.77 11.20
N SER A 43 -0.93 -8.16 10.49
CA SER A 43 -1.14 -9.55 10.03
C SER A 43 -0.02 -10.08 9.14
N GLY A 44 0.85 -9.21 8.61
CA GLY A 44 1.90 -9.58 7.66
C GLY A 44 1.40 -9.84 6.23
N PHE A 45 0.08 -9.77 6.00
CA PHE A 45 -0.55 -9.87 4.68
C PHE A 45 -0.39 -8.56 3.90
N ALA A 46 0.83 -8.35 3.40
CA ALA A 46 1.24 -7.13 2.71
C ALA A 46 0.55 -6.99 1.35
N CYS A 47 -0.40 -6.06 1.29
CA CYS A 47 -1.06 -5.65 0.06
C CYS A 47 -0.42 -4.39 -0.49
N VAL A 48 -0.52 -4.17 -1.80
CA VAL A 48 -0.21 -2.87 -2.43
C VAL A 48 -1.46 -2.37 -3.11
N ALA A 49 -2.01 -1.25 -2.63
CA ALA A 49 -3.10 -0.53 -3.27
C ALA A 49 -2.57 0.32 -4.42
N LEU A 50 -3.19 0.23 -5.59
CA LEU A 50 -2.85 1.01 -6.78
C LEU A 50 -4.05 1.11 -7.73
N LEU A 51 -3.97 2.00 -8.70
CA LEU A 51 -5.00 2.16 -9.73
C LEU A 51 -5.05 0.94 -10.67
N ARG A 52 -6.24 0.64 -11.18
CA ARG A 52 -6.48 -0.47 -12.11
C ARG A 52 -5.67 -0.35 -13.40
N GLU A 53 -5.45 0.87 -13.87
CA GLU A 53 -4.65 1.19 -15.05
C GLU A 53 -3.21 0.73 -14.88
N ARG A 54 -2.66 0.84 -13.67
CA ARG A 54 -1.30 0.41 -13.36
C ARG A 54 -1.18 -1.12 -13.36
N LEU A 55 -2.18 -1.84 -12.85
CA LEU A 55 -2.21 -3.31 -13.00
C LEU A 55 -2.32 -3.73 -14.47
N ARG A 56 -3.10 -3.01 -15.27
CA ARG A 56 -3.21 -3.26 -16.72
C ARG A 56 -1.89 -3.05 -17.44
N SER A 57 -1.14 -1.97 -17.14
CA SER A 57 0.17 -1.73 -17.77
C SER A 57 1.19 -2.81 -17.42
N LEU A 58 1.15 -3.32 -16.20
CA LEU A 58 1.98 -4.42 -15.72
C LEU A 58 1.47 -5.81 -16.13
N ARG A 59 0.34 -5.87 -16.84
CA ARG A 59 -0.36 -7.10 -17.25
C ARG A 59 -0.67 -8.04 -16.08
N VAL A 60 -0.91 -7.52 -14.88
CA VAL A 60 -1.25 -8.33 -13.70
C VAL A 60 -2.77 -8.50 -13.65
N PRO A 61 -3.31 -9.71 -13.89
CA PRO A 61 -4.75 -9.93 -13.91
C PRO A 61 -5.34 -9.91 -12.50
N LEU A 62 -6.64 -9.60 -12.40
CA LEU A 62 -7.39 -9.76 -11.16
C LEU A 62 -7.45 -11.25 -10.77
N LEU A 63 -7.42 -11.53 -9.48
CA LEU A 63 -7.51 -12.89 -8.94
C LEU A 63 -8.90 -13.49 -9.18
N LEU A 64 -9.94 -12.65 -9.08
CA LEU A 64 -11.34 -12.99 -9.30
C LEU A 64 -11.97 -11.98 -10.25
N ALA A 65 -13.17 -12.29 -10.75
CA ALA A 65 -13.99 -11.33 -11.49
C ALA A 65 -14.23 -10.07 -10.64
N ASP A 66 -14.22 -8.89 -11.28
CA ASP A 66 -14.41 -7.62 -10.59
C ASP A 66 -15.84 -7.52 -10.05
N ASP A 67 -15.95 -7.36 -8.74
CA ASP A 67 -17.20 -7.16 -8.00
C ASP A 67 -17.11 -5.80 -7.29
N PRO A 68 -17.97 -4.81 -7.64
CA PRO A 68 -17.95 -3.48 -7.02
C PRO A 68 -18.06 -3.51 -5.50
N ASP A 69 -18.72 -4.51 -4.93
CA ASP A 69 -18.99 -4.62 -3.49
C ASP A 69 -17.85 -5.29 -2.71
N ARG A 70 -16.79 -5.77 -3.40
CA ARG A 70 -15.66 -6.49 -2.79
C ARG A 70 -14.32 -5.89 -3.19
N PRO A 71 -13.29 -5.95 -2.34
CA PRO A 71 -11.94 -5.57 -2.74
C PRO A 71 -11.46 -6.41 -3.93
N ALA A 72 -11.01 -5.74 -5.00
CA ALA A 72 -10.50 -6.40 -6.19
C ALA A 72 -9.00 -6.68 -6.05
N TYR A 73 -8.67 -7.84 -5.50
CA TYR A 73 -7.30 -8.35 -5.44
C TYR A 73 -6.81 -8.86 -6.80
N ALA A 74 -5.52 -8.70 -7.05
CA ALA A 74 -4.83 -9.22 -8.22
C ALA A 74 -4.00 -10.45 -7.88
N VAL A 75 -3.52 -11.15 -8.91
CA VAL A 75 -2.55 -12.23 -8.73
C VAL A 75 -1.32 -11.67 -8.01
N SER A 76 -0.85 -12.40 -6.99
CA SER A 76 0.32 -11.98 -6.22
C SER A 76 1.59 -11.95 -7.06
N VAL A 77 2.52 -11.08 -6.69
CA VAL A 77 3.74 -10.81 -7.45
C VAL A 77 4.96 -10.71 -6.55
N ASP A 78 6.13 -10.95 -7.15
CA ASP A 78 7.43 -10.52 -6.64
C ASP A 78 8.18 -9.76 -7.75
N ALA A 79 9.12 -8.89 -7.39
CA ALA A 79 10.05 -8.32 -8.36
C ALA A 79 10.87 -9.42 -9.05
N ALA A 80 11.12 -9.27 -10.35
CA ALA A 80 11.85 -10.28 -11.13
C ALA A 80 13.36 -10.29 -10.88
N ALA A 81 13.90 -9.17 -10.38
CA ALA A 81 15.33 -8.99 -10.11
C ALA A 81 15.55 -8.31 -8.75
N GLY A 82 16.73 -8.54 -8.17
CA GLY A 82 17.10 -7.94 -6.88
C GLY A 82 16.42 -8.57 -5.67
N VAL A 83 15.73 -9.71 -5.84
CA VAL A 83 15.11 -10.49 -4.77
C VAL A 83 15.75 -11.88 -4.66
N THR A 84 15.46 -12.58 -3.57
CA THR A 84 15.87 -13.97 -3.37
C THR A 84 14.65 -14.88 -3.30
N THR A 85 14.04 -15.00 -2.13
CA THR A 85 12.84 -15.81 -1.90
C THR A 85 11.55 -15.01 -2.09
N GLY A 86 11.61 -13.69 -2.20
CA GLY A 86 10.44 -12.82 -2.34
C GLY A 86 9.79 -12.40 -1.01
N ILE A 87 9.78 -13.28 0.00
CA ILE A 87 9.04 -13.04 1.27
C ILE A 87 9.74 -12.08 2.26
N SER A 88 11.04 -11.83 2.10
CA SER A 88 11.79 -11.00 3.04
C SER A 88 11.25 -9.56 3.08
N ALA A 89 11.51 -8.81 4.16
CA ALA A 89 11.13 -7.40 4.22
C ALA A 89 11.80 -6.57 3.10
N HIS A 90 13.03 -6.91 2.75
CA HIS A 90 13.76 -6.31 1.64
C HIS A 90 13.06 -6.58 0.31
N ASP A 91 12.75 -7.85 0.05
CA ASP A 91 12.21 -8.30 -1.22
C ASP A 91 10.80 -7.75 -1.44
N ARG A 92 9.94 -7.79 -0.41
CA ARG A 92 8.60 -7.20 -0.47
C ARG A 92 8.63 -5.69 -0.63
N ALA A 93 9.57 -4.99 0.01
CA ALA A 93 9.76 -3.55 -0.18
C ALA A 93 10.18 -3.24 -1.62
N LEU A 94 11.08 -4.04 -2.20
CA LEU A 94 11.49 -3.89 -3.60
C LEU A 94 10.31 -4.14 -4.55
N THR A 95 9.55 -5.21 -4.37
CA THR A 95 8.34 -5.51 -5.15
C THR A 95 7.33 -4.36 -5.08
N ALA A 96 7.11 -3.77 -3.90
CA ALA A 96 6.23 -2.62 -3.76
C ALA A 96 6.72 -1.39 -4.54
N ARG A 97 8.04 -1.12 -4.54
CA ARG A 97 8.63 -0.04 -5.35
C ARG A 97 8.48 -0.30 -6.85
N VAL A 98 8.66 -1.54 -7.31
CA VAL A 98 8.43 -1.91 -8.73
C VAL A 98 6.97 -1.71 -9.13
N LEU A 99 6.01 -2.10 -8.26
CA LEU A 99 4.59 -1.84 -8.50
C LEU A 99 4.28 -0.35 -8.63
N ALA A 100 4.96 0.51 -7.86
CA ALA A 100 4.77 1.96 -7.86
C ALA A 100 5.53 2.70 -8.98
N ASP A 101 6.58 2.12 -9.55
CA ASP A 101 7.47 2.79 -10.52
C ASP A 101 6.79 2.97 -11.90
N PRO A 102 6.54 4.20 -12.36
CA PRO A 102 5.92 4.43 -13.67
C PRO A 102 6.74 3.88 -14.86
N GLY A 103 8.04 3.66 -14.70
CA GLY A 103 8.93 3.09 -15.70
C GLY A 103 8.95 1.55 -15.75
N ALA A 104 8.48 0.87 -14.70
CA ALA A 104 8.48 -0.59 -14.65
C ALA A 104 7.39 -1.19 -15.55
N ASP A 105 7.72 -2.33 -16.17
CA ASP A 105 6.87 -3.07 -17.08
C ASP A 105 6.54 -4.49 -16.57
N TRP A 106 5.82 -5.25 -17.38
CA TRP A 106 5.32 -6.58 -17.00
C TRP A 106 6.41 -7.63 -16.79
N THR A 107 7.62 -7.42 -17.33
CA THR A 107 8.79 -8.30 -17.19
C THR A 107 9.53 -8.09 -15.87
N ASP A 108 9.31 -6.95 -15.20
CA ASP A 108 9.89 -6.64 -13.90
C ASP A 108 9.20 -7.38 -12.74
N LEU A 109 8.16 -8.18 -13.03
CA LEU A 109 7.37 -8.92 -12.04
C LEU A 109 7.22 -10.39 -12.40
N VAL A 110 7.47 -11.26 -11.43
CA VAL A 110 7.16 -12.70 -11.50
C VAL A 110 5.86 -13.02 -10.76
N ARG A 111 5.19 -14.10 -11.18
CA ARG A 111 3.88 -14.53 -10.68
C ARG A 111 3.87 -16.06 -10.51
N PRO A 112 3.31 -16.61 -9.42
CA PRO A 112 2.86 -15.88 -8.22
C PRO A 112 4.04 -15.29 -7.41
N GLY A 113 3.74 -14.53 -6.37
CA GLY A 113 4.74 -14.02 -5.42
C GLY A 113 4.14 -13.70 -4.04
N HIS A 114 4.80 -12.83 -3.28
CA HIS A 114 4.51 -12.60 -1.85
C HIS A 114 3.90 -11.24 -1.53
N VAL A 115 3.75 -10.36 -2.53
CA VAL A 115 3.01 -9.10 -2.41
C VAL A 115 1.69 -9.23 -3.16
N VAL A 116 0.59 -8.80 -2.54
CA VAL A 116 -0.76 -8.92 -3.12
C VAL A 116 -1.26 -7.56 -3.59
N PRO A 117 -1.32 -7.28 -4.90
CA PRO A 117 -1.89 -6.04 -5.38
C PRO A 117 -3.40 -5.99 -5.14
N VAL A 118 -3.94 -4.82 -4.79
CA VAL A 118 -5.37 -4.55 -4.64
C VAL A 118 -5.73 -3.26 -5.39
N VAL A 119 -6.86 -3.26 -6.07
CA VAL A 119 -7.32 -2.07 -6.81
C VAL A 119 -7.90 -1.05 -5.84
N ALA A 120 -7.39 0.18 -5.90
CA ALA A 120 -8.07 1.37 -5.41
C ALA A 120 -9.04 1.89 -6.48
N ARG A 121 -10.32 1.99 -6.13
CA ARG A 121 -11.41 2.46 -7.01
C ARG A 121 -11.68 3.95 -6.78
N PRO A 122 -11.34 4.84 -7.74
CA PRO A 122 -11.62 6.27 -7.59
C PRO A 122 -13.08 6.54 -7.24
N GLY A 123 -13.31 7.40 -6.25
CA GLY A 123 -14.65 7.75 -5.75
C GLY A 123 -15.24 6.80 -4.69
N SER A 124 -14.51 5.74 -4.30
CA SER A 124 -14.86 4.91 -3.12
C SER A 124 -14.10 5.40 -1.89
N THR A 125 -14.58 5.07 -0.68
CA THR A 125 -14.04 5.56 0.60
C THR A 125 -13.35 4.45 1.42
N GLY A 126 -12.79 3.44 0.75
CA GLY A 126 -12.10 2.33 1.42
C GLY A 126 -10.65 2.65 1.76
N VAL A 127 -10.03 1.78 2.55
CA VAL A 127 -8.61 1.90 2.93
C VAL A 127 -7.67 1.92 1.70
N PRO A 128 -7.84 1.07 0.66
CA PRO A 128 -7.01 1.16 -0.55
C PRO A 128 -7.09 2.53 -1.22
N GLU A 129 -8.29 3.12 -1.31
CA GLU A 129 -8.52 4.42 -1.92
C GLU A 129 -7.89 5.55 -1.11
N ALA A 130 -8.11 5.55 0.20
CA ALA A 130 -7.53 6.53 1.11
C ALA A 130 -6.00 6.48 1.10
N ALA A 131 -5.41 5.28 1.06
CA ALA A 131 -3.96 5.08 0.99
C ALA A 131 -3.35 5.62 -0.32
N VAL A 132 -4.02 5.38 -1.45
CA VAL A 132 -3.60 5.92 -2.75
C VAL A 132 -3.75 7.44 -2.80
N GLU A 133 -4.84 7.98 -2.27
CA GLU A 133 -5.09 9.42 -2.21
C GLU A 133 -4.08 10.14 -1.30
N LEU A 134 -3.69 9.53 -0.19
CA LEU A 134 -2.61 10.04 0.66
C LEU A 134 -1.28 10.16 -0.11
N CYS A 135 -0.92 9.15 -0.91
CA CYS A 135 0.28 9.21 -1.76
C CYS A 135 0.16 10.33 -2.81
N ARG A 136 -1.02 10.50 -3.42
CA ARG A 136 -1.26 11.56 -4.39
C ARG A 136 -1.13 12.96 -3.77
N ARG A 137 -1.70 13.18 -2.58
CA ARG A 137 -1.62 14.47 -1.84
C ARG A 137 -0.19 14.81 -1.41
N THR A 138 0.68 13.82 -1.29
CA THR A 138 2.10 13.99 -0.95
C THR A 138 3.03 14.02 -2.17
N GLY A 139 2.47 14.04 -3.39
CA GLY A 139 3.25 14.13 -4.64
C GLY A 139 3.98 12.84 -5.01
N LEU A 140 3.66 11.72 -4.37
CA LEU A 140 4.21 10.40 -4.67
C LEU A 140 3.34 9.67 -5.72
N PRO A 141 3.89 8.65 -6.41
CA PRO A 141 3.09 7.76 -7.25
C PRO A 141 1.88 7.20 -6.49
N PRO A 142 0.71 7.02 -7.15
CA PRO A 142 -0.54 6.61 -6.52
C PRO A 142 -0.54 5.10 -6.19
N ALA A 143 0.37 4.69 -5.30
CA ALA A 143 0.55 3.33 -4.84
C ALA A 143 1.01 3.29 -3.37
N ALA A 144 0.37 2.45 -2.55
CA ALA A 144 0.65 2.35 -1.12
C ALA A 144 0.67 0.89 -0.66
N VAL A 145 1.62 0.53 0.21
CA VAL A 145 1.60 -0.73 0.94
C VAL A 145 0.61 -0.62 2.09
N LEU A 146 -0.22 -1.64 2.30
CA LEU A 146 -1.12 -1.72 3.44
C LEU A 146 -1.20 -3.13 4.04
N ALA A 147 -1.38 -3.19 5.35
CA ALA A 147 -1.69 -4.44 6.06
C ALA A 147 -2.54 -4.18 7.31
N ALA A 148 -3.56 -5.02 7.50
CA ALA A 148 -4.43 -4.94 8.67
C ALA A 148 -3.63 -5.20 9.96
N VAL A 149 -3.79 -4.31 10.94
CA VAL A 149 -3.19 -4.42 12.27
C VAL A 149 -3.82 -5.59 13.01
N ALA A 150 -2.99 -6.43 13.62
CA ALA A 150 -3.47 -7.59 14.38
C ALA A 150 -3.89 -7.22 15.81
N ASP A 151 -3.22 -6.23 16.42
CA ASP A 151 -3.52 -5.70 17.74
C ASP A 151 -3.52 -4.16 17.69
N CYS A 152 -4.71 -3.56 17.75
CA CYS A 152 -4.87 -2.12 17.70
C CYS A 152 -4.33 -1.40 18.95
N ALA A 153 -4.07 -2.14 20.04
CA ALA A 153 -3.48 -1.66 21.28
C ALA A 153 -1.95 -1.81 21.34
N ASP A 154 -1.31 -2.26 20.27
CA ASP A 154 0.15 -2.38 20.21
C ASP A 154 0.81 -1.03 20.56
N PRO A 155 1.60 -0.95 21.65
CA PRO A 155 2.24 0.30 22.08
C PRO A 155 3.16 0.92 21.02
N ALA A 156 3.72 0.11 20.11
CA ALA A 156 4.54 0.60 19.00
C ALA A 156 3.73 1.45 18.01
N LEU A 157 2.39 1.30 18.00
CA LEU A 157 1.49 2.03 17.11
C LEU A 157 0.89 3.30 17.77
N ALA A 158 1.09 3.48 19.07
CA ALA A 158 0.44 4.54 19.86
C ALA A 158 0.77 5.97 19.41
N HIS A 159 1.96 6.16 18.83
CA HIS A 159 2.46 7.48 18.39
C HIS A 159 2.26 7.74 16.90
N LEU A 160 1.73 6.77 16.14
CA LEU A 160 1.55 6.94 14.71
C LEU A 160 0.37 7.88 14.42
N PRO A 161 0.47 8.73 13.39
CA PRO A 161 -0.67 9.49 12.88
C PRO A 161 -1.82 8.55 12.53
N ARG A 162 -3.04 8.92 12.93
CA ARG A 162 -4.28 8.18 12.65
C ARG A 162 -5.19 9.01 11.77
N LEU A 163 -5.64 8.42 10.67
CA LEU A 163 -6.55 9.01 9.70
C LEU A 163 -7.75 8.08 9.54
N SER A 164 -8.93 8.64 9.28
CA SER A 164 -10.08 7.87 8.80
C SER A 164 -10.00 7.78 7.28
N ALA A 165 -10.33 6.63 6.70
CA ALA A 165 -10.43 6.52 5.24
C ALA A 165 -11.43 7.54 4.66
N THR A 166 -12.48 7.87 5.42
CA THR A 166 -13.51 8.83 5.02
C THR A 166 -13.00 10.28 4.97
N ASP A 167 -11.94 10.61 5.71
CA ASP A 167 -11.38 11.98 5.72
C ASP A 167 -10.45 12.26 4.52
N LEU A 168 -10.02 11.20 3.84
CA LEU A 168 -9.08 11.26 2.72
C LEU A 168 -9.77 11.20 1.36
N CYS A 169 -10.94 10.59 1.26
CA CYS A 169 -11.67 10.36 0.01
C CYS A 169 -12.71 11.45 -0.32
#